data_AF-A0A6L5G498-F1
#
_entry.id   AF-A0A6L5G498-F1
#
_cell.length_a   1.000
_cell.length_b   1.000
_cell.length_c   1.000
_cell.angle_alpha   90.00
_cell.angle_beta   90.00
_cell.angle_gamma   90.00
#
_symmetry.space_group_name_H-M   'P 1'
#
loop_
_entity.id
_entity.type
_entity.pdbx_description
1 polymer ?
#
loop_
_entity_poly.entity_id
_entity_poly.type
_entity_poly.pdbx_seq_one_letter_code
_entity_poly.pdbx_strand_id
1 'polypeptide(L)'
;MRRPDPLERGRFSDGSREYVVCASSLSAPDSFQVWVSGNRADIVMVVSGLNSRDLHATWGEEWRTRSVEWREWARTCAFHVFHNGSVTTRAGIRHCDG
;
A
#
# COMPACT_ATOMS: atom_id res chain seq x y z
N MET A 1 -6.23 17.94 14.66
CA MET A 1 -5.02 17.20 14.25
C MET A 1 -5.36 15.72 14.28
N ARG A 2 -5.38 15.03 13.13
CA ARG A 2 -5.58 13.58 13.08
C ARG A 2 -4.31 12.94 13.64
N ARG A 3 -4.39 12.15 14.71
CA ARG A 3 -3.22 11.40 15.19
C ARG A 3 -2.76 10.48 14.06
N PRO A 4 -1.45 10.40 13.77
CA PRO A 4 -0.95 9.41 12.82
C PRO A 4 -1.40 8.03 13.29
N ASP A 5 -2.05 7.27 12.41
CA ASP A 5 -2.43 5.88 12.71
C ASP A 5 -1.11 5.12 12.92
N PRO A 6 -0.88 4.52 14.11
CA PRO A 6 0.40 3.89 14.39
C PRO A 6 0.65 2.66 13.49
N LEU A 7 -0.39 2.17 12.80
CA LEU A 7 -0.30 1.11 11.81
C LEU A 7 0.06 1.62 10.41
N GLU A 8 -0.06 2.92 10.15
CA GLU A 8 0.36 3.53 8.88
C GLU A 8 1.87 3.39 8.71
N ARG A 9 2.28 2.70 7.64
CA ARG A 9 3.69 2.54 7.26
C ARG A 9 4.12 3.64 6.31
N GLY A 10 3.20 4.13 5.48
CA GLY A 10 3.45 5.25 4.60
C GLY A 10 2.45 5.29 3.47
N ARG A 11 2.83 5.99 2.40
CA ARG A 11 1.96 6.28 1.26
C ARG A 11 2.73 6.23 -0.05
N PHE A 12 2.00 6.00 -1.13
CA PHE A 12 2.47 6.12 -2.50
C PHE A 12 1.36 6.68 -3.38
N SER A 13 1.67 7.10 -4.62
CA SER A 13 0.68 7.68 -5.52
C SER A 13 0.96 7.28 -6.97
N ASP A 14 -0.10 7.10 -7.76
CA ASP A 14 -0.02 6.94 -9.22
C ASP A 14 -0.02 8.31 -9.95
N GLY A 15 -0.01 9.42 -9.21
CA GLY A 15 -0.14 10.79 -9.71
C GLY A 15 -1.58 11.29 -9.77
N SER A 16 -2.58 10.40 -9.70
CA SER A 16 -4.01 10.75 -9.70
C SER A 16 -4.65 10.52 -8.33
N ARG A 17 -4.30 9.43 -7.66
CA ARG A 17 -4.78 9.04 -6.33
C ARG A 17 -3.57 8.79 -5.42
N GLU A 18 -3.75 9.07 -4.13
CA GLU A 18 -2.80 8.69 -3.08
C GLU A 18 -3.32 7.43 -2.40
N TYR A 19 -2.41 6.53 -2.06
CA TYR A 19 -2.65 5.24 -1.44
C TYR A 19 -1.93 5.18 -0.10
N VAL A 20 -2.61 4.69 0.92
CA VAL A 20 -2.07 4.56 2.27
C VAL A 20 -1.84 3.09 2.56
N VAL A 21 -0.64 2.76 3.03
CA VAL A 21 -0.24 1.41 3.41
C VAL A 21 -0.27 1.29 4.92
N CYS A 22 -1.04 0.33 5.43
CA CYS A 22 -1.17 0.07 6.86
C CYS A 22 -0.92 -1.40 7.19
N ALA A 23 -0.09 -1.62 8.20
CA ALA A 23 0.15 -2.95 8.76
C ALA A 23 -1.08 -3.45 9.54
N SER A 24 -1.23 -4.77 9.66
CA SER A 24 -2.24 -5.36 10.55
C SER A 24 -1.87 -5.26 12.04
N SER A 25 -0.59 -5.14 12.35
CA SER A 25 -0.08 -4.98 13.72
C SER A 25 1.19 -4.14 13.78
N LEU A 26 1.54 -3.67 14.99
CA LEU A 26 2.79 -2.95 15.24
C LEU A 26 4.01 -3.86 15.26
N SER A 27 3.85 -5.10 15.73
CA SER A 27 4.92 -6.08 15.92
C SER A 27 4.58 -7.35 15.14
N ALA A 28 5.54 -7.81 14.32
CA ALA A 28 5.41 -8.98 13.44
C ALA A 28 4.09 -9.03 12.62
N PRO A 29 3.77 -7.97 11.84
CA PRO A 29 2.57 -7.96 11.00
C PRO A 29 2.56 -9.13 10.00
N ASP A 30 1.50 -9.93 10.04
CA ASP A 30 1.29 -11.01 9.05
C ASP A 30 0.62 -10.52 7.77
N SER A 31 0.07 -9.30 7.79
CA SER A 31 -0.61 -8.70 6.66
C SER A 31 -0.48 -7.18 6.63
N PHE A 32 -0.72 -6.60 5.47
CA PHE A 32 -0.92 -5.17 5.30
C PHE A 32 -2.05 -4.90 4.32
N GLN A 33 -2.66 -3.73 4.48
CA GLN A 33 -3.76 -3.26 3.67
C GLN A 33 -3.37 -1.97 2.98
N VAL A 34 -3.89 -1.79 1.78
CA VAL A 34 -3.76 -0.55 1.01
C VAL A 34 -5.14 -0.02 0.73
N TRP A 35 -5.38 1.25 1.04
CA TRP A 35 -6.63 1.94 0.73
C TRP A 35 -6.37 3.32 0.12
N VAL A 36 -7.37 3.87 -0.55
CA VAL A 36 -7.27 5.22 -1.09
C VAL A 36 -7.25 6.24 0.06
N SER A 37 -6.32 7.19 -0.02
CA SER A 37 -6.21 8.29 0.92
C SER A 37 -7.51 9.08 0.94
N GLY A 38 -8.02 9.35 2.14
CA GLY A 38 -9.32 10.00 2.33
C GLY A 38 -10.54 9.06 2.32
N ASN A 39 -10.41 7.81 1.86
CA ASN A 39 -11.48 6.81 1.91
C ASN A 39 -10.99 5.41 2.29
N ARG A 40 -11.00 5.10 3.59
CA ARG A 40 -10.55 3.79 4.12
C ARG A 40 -11.45 2.62 3.69
N ALA A 41 -12.68 2.89 3.21
CA ALA A 41 -13.57 1.86 2.68
C ALA A 41 -13.20 1.44 1.25
N ASP A 42 -12.43 2.26 0.53
CA ASP A 42 -11.93 1.94 -0.81
C ASP A 42 -10.60 1.19 -0.70
N ILE A 43 -10.72 -0.12 -0.44
CA ILE A 43 -9.60 -1.04 -0.30
C ILE A 43 -9.06 -1.36 -1.69
N VAL A 44 -7.78 -1.02 -1.91
CA VAL A 44 -7.05 -1.32 -3.14
C VAL A 44 -6.60 -2.76 -3.16
N MET A 45 -5.89 -3.17 -2.10
CA MET A 45 -5.41 -4.53 -1.94
C MET A 45 -5.20 -4.87 -0.46
N VAL A 46 -5.23 -6.17 -0.18
CA VAL A 46 -4.78 -6.75 1.08
C VAL A 46 -3.72 -7.78 0.76
N VAL A 47 -2.58 -7.67 1.41
CA VAL A 47 -1.50 -8.65 1.34
C VAL A 47 -1.43 -9.39 2.66
N SER A 48 -1.47 -10.72 2.62
CA SER A 48 -1.43 -11.59 3.80
C SER A 48 -0.39 -12.70 3.65
N GLY A 49 -0.05 -13.33 4.78
CA GLY A 49 0.96 -14.38 4.80
C GLY A 49 2.38 -13.82 4.73
N LEU A 50 2.61 -12.60 5.23
CA LEU A 50 3.96 -12.01 5.30
C LEU A 50 4.92 -12.83 6.16
N ASN A 51 4.38 -13.51 7.18
CA ASN A 51 5.16 -14.40 8.05
C ASN A 51 5.07 -15.87 7.59
N SER A 52 4.33 -16.15 6.52
CA SER A 52 4.13 -17.47 5.94
C SER A 52 4.88 -17.58 4.62
N ARG A 53 5.12 -18.82 4.13
CA ARG A 53 5.69 -19.01 2.77
C ARG A 53 4.64 -18.82 1.66
N ASP A 54 3.40 -18.57 2.05
CA ASP A 54 2.22 -18.42 1.18
C ASP A 54 1.78 -16.96 1.13
N LEU A 55 2.54 -16.15 0.39
CA LEU A 55 2.25 -14.74 0.20
C LEU A 55 1.07 -14.56 -0.75
N HIS A 56 -0.04 -14.03 -0.24
CA HIS A 56 -1.26 -13.83 -1.02
C HIS A 56 -1.63 -12.34 -1.13
N ALA A 57 -1.99 -11.90 -2.34
CA ALA A 57 -2.47 -10.55 -2.60
C ALA A 57 -3.90 -10.60 -3.14
N THR A 58 -4.84 -10.07 -2.36
CA THR A 58 -6.25 -9.92 -2.75
C THR A 58 -6.51 -8.48 -3.17
N TRP A 59 -7.17 -8.30 -4.30
CA TRP A 59 -7.49 -6.98 -4.87
C TRP A 59 -8.93 -6.59 -4.54
N GLY A 60 -9.15 -5.31 -4.29
CA GLY A 60 -10.50 -4.75 -4.24
C GLY A 60 -11.20 -4.86 -5.59
N GLU A 61 -12.54 -4.83 -5.59
CA GLU A 61 -13.33 -5.10 -6.78
C GLU A 61 -13.07 -4.12 -7.94
N GLU A 62 -12.93 -2.82 -7.66
CA GLU A 62 -12.55 -1.82 -8.67
C GLU A 62 -11.11 -2.02 -9.18
N TRP A 63 -10.23 -2.50 -8.30
CA TRP A 63 -8.79 -2.55 -8.54
C TRP A 63 -8.36 -3.82 -9.27
N ARG A 64 -9.10 -4.91 -9.11
CA ARG A 64 -8.81 -6.19 -9.79
C ARG A 64 -8.95 -6.10 -11.31
N THR A 65 -9.73 -5.14 -11.82
CA THR A 65 -9.98 -4.91 -13.26
C THR A 65 -8.94 -4.00 -13.92
N ARG A 66 -8.03 -3.39 -13.13
CA ARG A 66 -6.90 -2.61 -13.66
C ARG A 66 -5.95 -3.50 -14.46
N SER A 67 -5.11 -2.86 -15.29
CA SER A 67 -4.10 -3.57 -16.07
C SER A 67 -3.17 -4.39 -15.17
N VAL A 68 -2.63 -5.47 -15.72
CA VAL A 68 -1.62 -6.32 -15.04
C VAL A 68 -0.44 -5.45 -14.59
N GLU A 69 0.08 -4.62 -15.49
CA GLU A 69 1.19 -3.70 -15.22
C GLU A 69 0.92 -2.78 -14.02
N TRP A 70 -0.29 -2.20 -13.95
CA TRP A 70 -0.66 -1.33 -12.84
C TRP A 70 -0.75 -2.11 -11.52
N ARG A 71 -1.28 -3.34 -11.53
CA ARG A 71 -1.38 -4.18 -10.33
C ARG A 71 0.01 -4.61 -9.85
N GLU A 72 0.90 -4.99 -10.77
CA GLU A 72 2.29 -5.32 -10.42
C GLU A 72 3.02 -4.11 -9.84
N TRP A 73 2.92 -2.95 -10.48
CA TRP A 73 3.46 -1.70 -9.96
C TRP A 73 2.93 -1.36 -8.56
N ALA A 74 1.61 -1.39 -8.38
CA ALA A 74 0.97 -1.05 -7.11
C ALA A 74 1.40 -2.01 -5.99
N ARG A 75 1.55 -3.31 -6.32
CA ARG A 75 2.07 -4.31 -5.39
C ARG A 75 3.50 -3.97 -4.98
N THR A 76 4.40 -3.75 -5.95
CA THR A 76 5.81 -3.41 -5.69
C THR A 76 5.93 -2.16 -4.82
N CYS A 77 5.19 -1.09 -5.16
CA CYS A 77 5.09 0.12 -4.33
C CYS A 77 4.65 -0.18 -2.90
N ALA A 78 3.58 -0.96 -2.73
CA ALA A 78 3.04 -1.27 -1.42
C ALA A 78 4.04 -2.06 -0.55
N PHE A 79 4.73 -3.05 -1.12
CA PHE A 79 5.80 -3.77 -0.42
C PHE A 79 6.97 -2.86 -0.05
N HIS A 80 7.40 -2.01 -0.97
CA HIS A 80 8.47 -1.06 -0.71
C HIS A 80 8.12 -0.13 0.45
N VAL A 81 6.93 0.47 0.42
CA VAL A 81 6.44 1.37 1.48
C VAL A 81 6.26 0.62 2.81
N PHE A 82 5.78 -0.61 2.77
CA PHE A 82 5.59 -1.43 3.97
C PHE A 82 6.91 -1.71 4.70
N HIS A 83 7.98 -2.02 3.95
CA HIS A 83 9.29 -2.36 4.52
C HIS A 83 10.16 -1.13 4.83
N ASN A 84 10.12 -0.11 3.97
CA ASN A 84 11.05 1.03 4.05
C ASN A 84 10.40 2.31 4.58
N GLY A 85 9.08 2.33 4.77
CA GLY A 85 8.31 3.51 5.15
C GLY A 85 7.92 4.39 3.96
N SER A 86 7.33 5.56 4.24
CA SER A 86 6.88 6.48 3.20
C SER A 86 8.02 6.93 2.28
N VAL A 87 7.78 6.91 0.96
CA VAL A 87 8.61 7.60 -0.01
C VAL A 87 8.38 9.10 0.17
N THR A 88 9.11 9.74 1.09
CA THR A 88 9.09 11.21 1.21
C THR A 88 9.89 11.77 0.04
N THR A 89 9.25 12.08 -1.09
CA THR A 89 9.87 12.93 -2.11
C THR A 89 9.44 14.38 -1.93
N ARG A 90 10.45 15.18 -1.56
CA ARG A 90 10.55 16.62 -1.78
C ARG A 90 10.10 16.91 -3.23
N ALA A 91 9.07 17.76 -3.38
CA ALA A 91 8.54 18.35 -4.62
C ALA A 91 9.16 17.87 -5.94
N GLY A 92 8.50 16.93 -6.62
CA GLY A 92 8.87 16.49 -7.97
C GLY A 92 8.34 15.09 -8.31
N ILE A 93 7.05 15.04 -8.67
CA ILE A 93 6.34 14.05 -9.51
C ILE A 93 7.13 12.77 -9.93
N ARG A 94 6.53 11.60 -9.64
CA ARG A 94 6.92 10.18 -9.91
C ARG A 94 8.01 9.63 -8.97
N HIS A 95 8.11 8.35 -8.63
CA HIS A 95 7.30 7.13 -8.68
C HIS A 95 7.99 6.18 -7.65
N CYS A 96 7.47 4.99 -7.37
CA CYS A 96 8.32 3.96 -6.77
C CYS A 96 9.30 3.46 -7.86
N ASP A 97 10.48 4.07 -7.95
CA ASP A 97 11.57 3.64 -8.82
C ASP A 97 12.51 2.73 -8.02
N GLY A 98 12.49 1.42 -8.33
CA GLY A 98 13.34 0.41 -7.73
C GLY A 98 13.04 -0.98 -8.27
#